data_AF-A0A1G0LM27-F1
#
_entry.id   AF-A0A1G0LM27-F1
#
_cell.length_a   1.000
_cell.length_b   1.000
_cell.length_c   1.000
_cell.angle_alpha   90.00
_cell.angle_beta   90.00
_cell.angle_gamma   90.00
#
_symmetry.space_group_name_H-M   'P 1'
#
loop_
_entity.id
_entity.type
_entity.pdbx_description
1 polymer ?
#
loop_
_entity_poly.entity_id
_entity_poly.type
_entity_poly.pdbx_seq_one_letter_code
_entity_poly.pdbx_strand_id
1 'polypeptide(L)'
;MKTVTEQEVTSKSWSTLDQRQRGARFISLPIASVLNSPAQTGMDFWSVNPYVGCEFGCSYCYARFTHQYVTERASAHRGDTASPPAAPWTDDDFERNIFVKAGAAEVLALTLRPARLGGHAVVVGTATDPYQPAERTFRLTRRVLETLAQYHGLDVGIITKSPLVTRDIDVLTKLAERSAVTVNVSLIATDVDLVRRLEPRTPMPAVRLKALERLVTAGIYAGVIMAPVVPGVSDDVPRLTAMVQAAKDAGARFIHAHPLRLYANVRRRFLPVVAEHWPALVPRYEKAFDARGGGIVTPAYAAALSRRMGKIRRALGMSDGRTPASGQRRTEGWPEVVQQELQLG
;
A
#
# COMPACT_ATOMS: atom_id res chain seq x y z
N MET A 1 1.40 24.39 -18.03
CA MET A 1 2.26 23.45 -17.26
C MET A 1 3.69 23.75 -17.67
N LYS A 2 4.53 24.26 -16.76
CA LYS A 2 5.96 24.41 -17.06
C LYS A 2 6.59 23.02 -17.04
N THR A 3 7.26 22.68 -18.13
CA THR A 3 8.10 21.48 -18.26
C THR A 3 9.21 21.58 -17.22
N VAL A 4 9.22 20.64 -16.28
CA VAL A 4 10.28 20.52 -15.27
C VAL A 4 11.58 20.20 -16.00
N THR A 5 12.63 20.99 -15.78
CA THR A 5 13.92 20.80 -16.47
C THR A 5 14.72 19.67 -15.83
N GLU A 6 15.66 19.08 -16.57
CA GLU A 6 16.55 18.01 -16.10
C GLU A 6 17.37 18.40 -14.83
N GLN A 7 17.57 19.70 -14.61
CA GLN A 7 18.18 20.26 -13.40
C GLN A 7 17.24 20.25 -12.17
N GLU A 8 15.92 20.36 -12.36
CA GLU A 8 14.95 20.30 -11.26
C GLU A 8 14.71 18.86 -10.79
N VAL A 9 14.80 17.88 -11.69
CA VAL A 9 14.72 16.44 -11.38
C VAL A 9 15.88 15.98 -10.48
N THR A 10 17.02 16.68 -10.53
CA THR A 10 18.24 16.38 -9.78
C THR A 10 18.50 17.32 -8.61
N SER A 11 17.53 18.19 -8.26
CA SER A 11 17.59 19.09 -7.11
C SER A 11 18.01 18.33 -5.85
N LYS A 12 19.21 18.63 -5.35
CA LYS A 12 19.77 18.07 -4.11
C LYS A 12 19.22 18.77 -2.86
N SER A 13 18.43 19.83 -3.02
CA SER A 13 17.90 20.62 -1.91
C SER A 13 16.49 20.19 -1.56
N TRP A 14 16.23 20.22 -0.25
CA TRP A 14 14.90 20.07 0.29
C TRP A 14 14.11 21.36 0.00
N SER A 15 12.81 21.28 -0.17
CA SER A 15 11.95 22.46 -0.32
C SER A 15 10.50 22.11 0.02
N THR A 16 9.76 23.08 0.58
CA THR A 16 8.32 22.90 0.78
C THR A 16 7.62 23.11 -0.56
N LEU A 17 6.95 22.08 -1.06
CA LEU A 17 6.24 22.07 -2.35
C LEU A 17 4.81 22.59 -2.23
N ASP A 18 4.14 22.27 -1.13
CA ASP A 18 2.75 22.65 -0.86
C ASP A 18 2.50 22.58 0.66
N GLN A 19 1.55 23.37 1.15
CA GLN A 19 1.07 23.32 2.52
C GLN A 19 -0.43 23.55 2.55
N ARG A 20 -1.18 22.52 2.97
CA ARG A 20 -2.64 22.58 3.05
C ARG A 20 -3.09 23.26 4.33
N GLN A 21 -4.20 24.00 4.24
CA GLN A 21 -4.80 24.72 5.37
C GLN A 21 -5.11 23.83 6.59
N ARG A 22 -5.26 22.51 6.41
CA ARG A 22 -5.51 21.53 7.49
C ARG A 22 -4.26 20.79 7.98
N GLY A 23 -3.06 21.29 7.68
CA GLY A 23 -1.82 20.94 8.38
C GLY A 23 -0.93 19.88 7.71
N ALA A 24 -1.26 19.40 6.51
CA ALA A 24 -0.32 18.58 5.75
C ALA A 24 0.66 19.48 4.99
N ARG A 25 1.96 19.26 5.20
CA ARG A 25 3.10 19.86 4.49
C ARG A 25 3.69 18.84 3.54
N PHE A 26 3.98 19.27 2.32
CA PHE A 26 4.60 18.44 1.28
C PHE A 26 6.00 18.95 1.05
N ILE A 27 6.99 18.08 1.22
CA ILE A 27 8.41 18.46 1.21
C ILE A 27 9.09 17.63 0.12
N SER A 28 9.87 18.25 -0.76
CA SER A 28 10.64 17.53 -1.77
C SER A 28 11.65 16.60 -1.08
N LEU A 29 11.80 15.40 -1.63
CA LEU A 29 12.80 14.44 -1.21
C LEU A 29 13.74 14.17 -2.39
N PRO A 30 15.00 14.63 -2.31
CA PRO A 30 16.03 14.25 -3.28
C PRO A 30 16.21 12.73 -3.31
N ILE A 31 16.24 12.14 -4.51
CA ILE A 31 16.36 10.68 -4.68
C ILE A 31 17.38 10.31 -5.75
N ALA A 32 18.19 9.29 -5.45
CA ALA A 32 19.08 8.66 -6.43
C ALA A 32 18.54 7.32 -6.94
N SER A 33 17.57 6.73 -6.24
CA SER A 33 16.83 5.53 -6.64
C SER A 33 15.42 5.59 -6.07
N VAL A 34 14.47 4.99 -6.78
CA VAL A 34 13.10 4.77 -6.29
C VAL A 34 12.78 3.29 -6.08
N LEU A 35 13.58 2.39 -6.65
CA LEU A 35 13.47 0.94 -6.51
C LEU A 35 14.21 0.46 -5.27
N ASN A 36 13.52 -0.33 -4.45
CA ASN A 36 14.09 -1.01 -3.29
C ASN A 36 14.02 -2.52 -3.53
N SER A 37 15.15 -3.21 -3.38
CA SER A 37 15.25 -4.63 -3.71
C SER A 37 14.67 -5.55 -2.62
N PRO A 38 14.38 -6.81 -2.96
CA PRO A 38 14.07 -7.86 -1.99
C PRO A 38 15.09 -7.92 -0.84
N ALA A 39 16.38 -7.90 -1.17
CA ALA A 39 17.46 -7.95 -0.18
C ALA A 39 17.46 -6.74 0.77
N GLN A 40 17.08 -5.55 0.29
CA GLN A 40 17.01 -4.34 1.11
C GLN A 40 15.78 -4.30 2.02
N THR A 41 14.66 -4.86 1.56
CA THR A 41 13.37 -4.75 2.24
C THR A 41 13.02 -5.99 3.07
N GLY A 42 13.69 -7.12 2.83
CA GLY A 42 13.32 -8.42 3.40
C GLY A 42 12.02 -8.99 2.84
N MET A 43 11.50 -8.42 1.74
CA MET A 43 10.31 -8.87 1.05
C MET A 43 10.68 -9.69 -0.19
N ASP A 44 9.73 -10.44 -0.75
CA ASP A 44 9.90 -11.25 -1.95
C ASP A 44 9.61 -10.48 -3.26
N PHE A 45 9.64 -9.15 -3.21
CA PHE A 45 9.38 -8.25 -4.33
C PHE A 45 10.28 -7.00 -4.28
N TRP A 46 10.42 -6.36 -5.44
CA TRP A 46 10.91 -4.99 -5.53
C TRP A 46 9.80 -4.02 -5.14
N SER A 47 10.13 -2.90 -4.51
CA SER A 47 9.13 -1.90 -4.16
C SER A 47 9.44 -0.50 -4.67
N VAL A 48 8.37 0.22 -5.02
CA VAL A 48 8.39 1.61 -5.45
C VAL A 48 7.40 2.38 -4.59
N ASN A 49 7.88 3.43 -3.94
CA ASN A 49 7.07 4.26 -3.06
C ASN A 49 7.25 5.73 -3.46
N PRO A 50 6.26 6.36 -4.14
CA PRO A 50 6.35 7.74 -4.63
C PRO A 50 6.41 8.79 -3.51
N TYR A 51 5.99 8.40 -2.31
CA TYR A 51 5.98 9.24 -1.12
C TYR A 51 6.65 8.53 0.05
N VAL A 52 7.03 9.32 1.07
CA VAL A 52 7.30 8.83 2.43
C VAL A 52 6.43 9.63 3.39
N GLY A 53 5.76 8.94 4.31
CA GLY A 53 4.62 9.49 5.06
C GLY A 53 3.28 9.13 4.40
N CYS A 54 2.20 9.20 5.17
CA CYS A 54 0.86 8.94 4.65
C CYS A 54 -0.23 9.73 5.39
N GLU A 55 -1.01 10.53 4.68
CA GLU A 55 -2.09 11.37 5.24
C GLU A 55 -3.24 10.56 5.87
N PHE A 56 -3.31 9.24 5.64
CA PHE A 56 -4.37 8.38 6.18
C PHE A 56 -4.24 8.06 7.68
N GLY A 57 -3.05 8.18 8.27
CA GLY A 57 -2.85 8.13 9.72
C GLY A 57 -3.31 6.83 10.39
N CYS A 58 -3.14 5.66 9.77
CA CYS A 58 -3.53 4.39 10.38
C CYS A 58 -2.70 4.13 11.66
N SER A 59 -3.36 3.68 12.73
CA SER A 59 -2.71 3.50 14.05
C SER A 59 -1.67 2.37 14.04
N TYR A 60 -1.87 1.35 13.22
CA TYR A 60 -0.99 0.19 13.04
C TYR A 60 0.03 0.34 11.89
N CYS A 61 0.19 1.54 11.33
CA CYS A 61 1.04 1.72 10.14
C CYS A 61 2.53 1.46 10.44
N TYR A 62 3.07 0.32 9.98
CA TYR A 62 4.50 0.01 10.13
C TYR A 62 5.40 1.00 9.38
N ALA A 63 4.88 1.63 8.32
CA ALA A 63 5.63 2.56 7.48
C ALA A 63 6.06 3.84 8.21
N ARG A 64 5.61 4.08 9.44
CA ARG A 64 6.14 5.16 10.29
C ARG A 64 7.66 5.11 10.42
N PHE A 65 8.25 3.90 10.39
CA PHE A 65 9.71 3.73 10.43
C PHE A 65 10.42 4.36 9.23
N THR A 66 9.84 4.28 8.02
CA THR A 66 10.50 4.83 6.82
C THR A 66 10.58 6.35 6.88
N HIS A 67 9.56 6.99 7.48
CA HIS A 67 9.58 8.43 7.73
C HIS A 67 10.64 8.80 8.77
N GLN A 68 10.70 8.10 9.91
CA GLN A 68 11.75 8.31 10.92
C GLN A 68 13.15 8.22 10.30
N TYR A 69 13.42 7.17 9.51
CA TYR A 69 14.69 6.96 8.85
C TYR A 69 15.10 8.10 7.91
N VAL A 70 14.16 8.59 7.08
CA VAL A 70 14.41 9.70 6.17
C VAL A 70 14.73 10.99 6.95
N THR A 71 13.99 11.26 8.02
CA THR A 71 14.20 12.45 8.86
C THR A 71 15.53 12.42 9.61
N GLU A 72 15.90 11.28 10.19
CA GLU A 72 17.18 11.11 10.88
C GLU A 72 18.37 11.30 9.95
N ARG A 73 18.32 10.74 8.73
CA ARG A 73 19.36 10.93 7.72
C ARG A 73 19.45 12.38 7.22
N ALA A 74 18.32 13.05 7.03
CA ALA A 74 18.31 14.45 6.63
C ALA A 74 18.93 15.33 7.73
N SER A 75 18.65 15.04 9.00
CA SER A 75 19.19 15.75 10.16
C SER A 75 20.70 15.59 10.36
N ALA A 76 21.34 14.62 9.71
CA ALA A 76 22.79 14.46 9.67
C ALA A 76 23.47 15.38 8.62
N HIS A 77 22.72 15.95 7.68
CA HIS A 77 23.22 16.80 6.58
C HIS A 77 22.97 18.29 6.85
N ARG A 78 23.22 18.75 8.09
CA ARG A 78 22.89 20.11 8.60
C ARG A 78 23.66 21.22 7.88
N GLY A 79 23.14 21.67 6.74
CA GLY A 79 23.63 22.85 6.03
C GLY A 79 22.58 23.59 5.22
N ASP A 80 21.39 23.01 5.03
CA ASP A 80 20.35 23.58 4.16
C ASP A 80 19.12 24.03 4.96
N THR A 81 18.68 25.27 4.75
CA THR A 81 17.58 25.94 5.48
C THR A 81 16.20 25.29 5.25
N ALA A 82 16.12 24.37 4.29
CA ALA A 82 14.94 23.59 4.00
C ALA A 82 14.95 22.17 4.60
N SER A 83 15.94 21.84 5.43
CA SER A 83 15.98 20.57 6.17
C SER A 83 14.69 20.34 6.96
N PRO A 84 14.20 19.09 7.08
CA PRO A 84 13.04 18.80 7.91
C PRO A 84 13.27 19.31 9.34
N PRO A 85 12.22 19.79 10.04
CA PRO A 85 12.38 20.48 11.31
C PRO A 85 13.19 19.64 12.31
N ALA A 86 14.21 20.26 12.91
CA ALA A 86 15.15 19.64 13.85
C ALA A 86 14.57 19.40 15.26
N ALA A 87 13.24 19.35 15.40
CA ALA A 87 12.52 19.24 16.66
C ALA A 87 12.13 17.77 16.96
N PRO A 88 11.88 17.36 18.21
CA PRO A 88 11.60 15.96 18.54
C PRO A 88 10.42 15.44 17.73
N TRP A 89 10.68 14.41 16.92
CA TRP A 89 9.71 13.77 16.04
C TRP A 89 8.53 13.24 16.86
N THR A 90 7.33 13.68 16.51
CA THR A 90 6.08 13.19 17.10
C THR A 90 5.50 12.12 16.18
N ASP A 91 4.76 11.16 16.74
CA ASP A 91 4.14 10.10 15.93
C ASP A 91 3.18 10.68 14.86
N ASP A 92 2.66 11.89 15.05
CA ASP A 92 1.79 12.62 14.11
C ASP A 92 2.54 13.30 12.95
N ASP A 93 3.88 13.35 12.95
CA ASP A 93 4.64 13.92 11.84
C ASP A 93 4.53 13.06 10.57
N PHE A 94 4.39 11.73 10.73
CA PHE A 94 4.25 10.78 9.60
C PHE A 94 3.12 11.13 8.61
N GLU A 95 2.08 11.75 9.13
CA GLU A 95 0.79 11.96 8.49
C GLU A 95 0.47 13.44 8.29
N ARG A 96 1.40 14.31 8.70
CA ARG A 96 1.39 15.76 8.51
C ARG A 96 2.54 16.22 7.62
N ASN A 97 3.67 15.52 7.61
CA ASN A 97 4.79 15.83 6.73
C ASN A 97 4.95 14.70 5.71
N ILE A 98 4.62 15.00 4.45
CA ILE A 98 4.70 14.03 3.36
C ILE A 98 5.90 14.39 2.50
N PHE A 99 6.88 13.51 2.48
CA PHE A 99 8.04 13.63 1.61
C PHE A 99 7.69 13.15 0.21
N VAL A 100 7.86 14.01 -0.77
CA VAL A 100 7.44 13.84 -2.15
C VAL A 100 8.66 13.60 -3.03
N LYS A 101 8.72 12.44 -3.68
CA LYS A 101 9.80 12.10 -4.61
C LYS A 101 9.47 12.63 -6.01
N ALA A 102 9.58 13.95 -6.19
CA ALA A 102 9.08 14.63 -7.40
C ALA A 102 9.61 14.05 -8.73
N GLY A 103 10.86 13.59 -8.77
CA GLY A 103 11.49 12.93 -9.93
C GLY A 103 11.35 11.40 -9.98
N ALA A 104 10.38 10.81 -9.25
CA ALA A 104 10.28 9.36 -9.11
C ALA A 104 10.14 8.62 -10.45
N ALA A 105 9.39 9.18 -11.41
CA ALA A 105 9.13 8.53 -12.70
C ALA A 105 10.37 8.56 -13.61
N GLU A 106 11.10 9.67 -13.60
CA GLU A 106 12.34 9.88 -14.35
C GLU A 106 13.46 9.01 -13.79
N VAL A 107 13.64 9.02 -12.46
CA VAL A 107 14.62 8.15 -11.80
C VAL A 107 14.26 6.67 -12.04
N LEU A 108 12.97 6.31 -12.05
CA LEU A 108 12.56 4.95 -12.38
C LEU A 108 12.96 4.57 -13.81
N ALA A 109 12.68 5.44 -14.79
CA ALA A 109 13.02 5.19 -16.20
C ALA A 109 14.53 4.98 -16.40
N LEU A 110 15.36 5.74 -15.67
CA LEU A 110 16.81 5.63 -15.73
C LEU A 110 17.37 4.39 -15.01
N THR A 111 16.69 3.92 -13.96
CA THR A 111 17.24 2.88 -13.07
C THR A 111 16.62 1.50 -13.25
N LEU A 112 15.40 1.41 -13.80
CA LEU A 112 14.71 0.15 -14.00
C LEU A 112 15.37 -0.68 -15.10
N ARG A 113 15.84 -1.86 -14.73
CA ARG A 113 16.37 -2.86 -15.66
C ARG A 113 15.60 -4.17 -15.46
N PRO A 114 14.65 -4.53 -16.34
CA PRO A 114 13.81 -5.72 -16.16
C PRO A 114 14.60 -7.01 -15.91
N ALA A 115 15.73 -7.20 -16.60
CA ALA A 115 16.62 -8.35 -16.39
C ALA A 115 17.17 -8.47 -14.96
N ARG A 116 17.26 -7.37 -14.21
CA ARG A 116 17.72 -7.35 -12.81
C ARG A 116 16.61 -7.61 -11.81
N LEU A 117 15.34 -7.69 -12.24
CA LEU A 117 14.23 -7.99 -11.35
C LEU A 117 14.24 -9.45 -10.89
N GLY A 118 14.87 -10.36 -11.64
CA GLY A 118 14.99 -11.77 -11.25
C GLY A 118 13.64 -12.50 -11.18
N GLY A 119 12.67 -12.08 -11.97
CA GLY A 119 11.30 -12.62 -11.94
C GLY A 119 10.44 -12.12 -10.78
N HIS A 120 10.99 -11.30 -9.88
CA HIS A 120 10.22 -10.71 -8.78
C HIS A 120 9.29 -9.58 -9.27
N ALA A 121 8.15 -9.45 -8.62
CA ALA A 121 7.21 -8.35 -8.87
C ALA A 121 7.79 -6.98 -8.46
N VAL A 122 7.27 -5.92 -9.06
CA VAL A 122 7.45 -4.52 -8.67
C VAL A 122 6.17 -4.04 -8.01
N VAL A 123 6.20 -3.82 -6.70
CA VAL A 123 5.01 -3.46 -5.92
C VAL A 123 5.04 -1.98 -5.54
N VAL A 124 4.02 -1.24 -5.97
CA VAL A 124 3.81 0.16 -5.67
C VAL A 124 2.94 0.32 -4.43
N GLY A 125 3.39 1.12 -3.46
CA GLY A 125 2.59 1.44 -2.26
C GLY A 125 2.83 0.53 -1.06
N THR A 126 4.06 0.05 -0.87
CA THR A 126 4.44 -0.85 0.22
C THR A 126 4.86 -0.14 1.49
N ALA A 127 5.15 1.15 1.45
CA ALA A 127 5.57 1.94 2.62
C ALA A 127 4.92 3.34 2.66
N THR A 128 3.84 3.51 1.90
CA THR A 128 2.96 4.67 1.86
C THR A 128 1.72 4.26 1.07
N ASP A 129 0.63 5.01 1.18
CA ASP A 129 -0.43 4.86 0.19
C ASP A 129 -0.09 5.69 -1.05
N PRO A 130 0.09 5.06 -2.23
CA PRO A 130 0.51 5.76 -3.44
C PRO A 130 -0.63 6.64 -3.98
N TYR A 131 -1.87 6.43 -3.54
CA TYR A 131 -3.05 7.18 -3.92
C TYR A 131 -3.63 7.98 -2.75
N GLN A 132 -2.82 8.29 -1.73
CA GLN A 132 -3.19 9.23 -0.67
C GLN A 132 -3.64 10.60 -1.24
N PRO A 133 -4.34 11.45 -0.47
CA PRO A 133 -4.85 12.73 -0.97
C PRO A 133 -3.83 13.62 -1.71
N ALA A 134 -2.53 13.55 -1.39
CA ALA A 134 -1.42 14.16 -2.12
C ALA A 134 -1.45 13.86 -3.64
N GLU A 135 -1.77 12.62 -4.01
CA GLU A 135 -1.73 12.12 -5.39
C GLU A 135 -2.78 12.79 -6.31
N ARG A 136 -3.78 13.49 -5.75
CA ARG A 136 -4.68 14.34 -6.54
C ARG A 136 -3.94 15.51 -7.19
N THR A 137 -2.92 16.04 -6.53
CA THR A 137 -2.12 17.18 -6.99
C THR A 137 -0.88 16.71 -7.73
N PHE A 138 -0.05 15.86 -7.10
CA PHE A 138 1.28 15.56 -7.63
C PHE A 138 1.30 14.53 -8.75
N ARG A 139 0.29 13.65 -8.83
CA ARG A 139 0.14 12.60 -9.87
C ARG A 139 1.39 11.73 -10.07
N LEU A 140 2.19 11.50 -9.02
CA LEU A 140 3.46 10.79 -9.13
C LEU A 140 3.24 9.29 -9.35
N THR A 141 2.24 8.72 -8.68
CA THR A 141 1.89 7.31 -8.88
C THR A 141 1.46 7.06 -10.31
N ARG A 142 0.64 7.96 -10.88
CA ARG A 142 0.27 7.87 -12.30
C ARG A 142 1.50 7.85 -13.20
N ARG A 143 2.41 8.81 -13.02
CA ARG A 143 3.64 8.91 -13.84
C ARG A 143 4.54 7.68 -13.68
N VAL A 144 4.65 7.13 -12.46
CA VAL A 144 5.34 5.86 -12.21
C VAL A 144 4.71 4.71 -12.99
N LEU A 145 3.37 4.61 -13.00
CA LEU A 145 2.67 3.57 -13.76
C LEU A 145 2.82 3.77 -15.27
N GLU A 146 2.79 5.01 -15.77
CA GLU A 146 3.06 5.34 -17.16
C GLU A 146 4.49 4.94 -17.57
N THR A 147 5.49 5.17 -16.71
CA THR A 147 6.86 4.68 -16.93
C THR A 147 6.91 3.16 -16.97
N LEU A 148 6.26 2.45 -16.03
CA LEU A 148 6.22 0.99 -16.02
C LEU A 148 5.55 0.42 -17.28
N ALA A 149 4.53 1.11 -17.82
CA ALA A 149 3.80 0.69 -19.02
C ALA A 149 4.65 0.72 -20.31
N GLN A 150 5.83 1.34 -20.27
CA GLN A 150 6.79 1.33 -21.39
C GLN A 150 7.56 0.00 -21.49
N TYR A 151 7.46 -0.88 -20.48
CA TYR A 151 8.17 -2.14 -20.42
C TYR A 151 7.23 -3.33 -20.60
N HIS A 152 7.80 -4.46 -21.02
CA HIS A 152 7.11 -5.72 -21.26
C HIS A 152 7.45 -6.76 -20.21
N GLY A 153 6.53 -7.68 -19.97
CA GLY A 153 6.75 -8.86 -19.13
C GLY A 153 7.00 -8.55 -17.67
N LEU A 154 6.58 -7.37 -17.18
CA LEU A 154 6.65 -7.05 -15.76
C LEU A 154 5.55 -7.78 -15.00
N ASP A 155 5.77 -7.94 -13.70
CA ASP A 155 4.72 -8.24 -12.73
C ASP A 155 4.58 -7.04 -11.79
N VAL A 156 3.47 -6.31 -11.90
CA VAL A 156 3.25 -5.06 -11.17
C VAL A 156 2.12 -5.21 -10.17
N GLY A 157 2.43 -5.01 -8.90
CA GLY A 157 1.47 -4.95 -7.80
C GLY A 157 1.19 -3.51 -7.39
N ILE A 158 -0.05 -3.20 -7.03
CA ILE A 158 -0.42 -1.92 -6.39
C ILE A 158 -1.13 -2.24 -5.08
N ILE A 159 -0.79 -1.54 -4.00
CA ILE A 159 -1.48 -1.63 -2.71
C ILE A 159 -2.01 -0.24 -2.36
N THR A 160 -3.32 -0.12 -2.14
CA THR A 160 -3.94 1.17 -1.77
C THR A 160 -5.26 0.99 -1.01
N LYS A 161 -5.57 1.98 -0.17
CA LYS A 161 -6.85 2.19 0.53
C LYS A 161 -7.73 3.23 -0.19
N SER A 162 -7.21 3.85 -1.25
CA SER A 162 -7.82 5.01 -1.88
C SER A 162 -8.63 4.62 -3.12
N PRO A 163 -9.86 5.14 -3.30
CA PRO A 163 -10.61 4.97 -4.54
C PRO A 163 -9.99 5.72 -5.72
N LEU A 164 -9.02 6.61 -5.47
CA LEU A 164 -8.36 7.41 -6.51
C LEU A 164 -7.62 6.54 -7.54
N VAL A 165 -7.27 5.30 -7.21
CA VAL A 165 -6.73 4.33 -8.18
C VAL A 165 -7.64 4.15 -9.41
N THR A 166 -8.96 4.32 -9.25
CA THR A 166 -9.91 4.24 -10.37
C THR A 166 -9.75 5.36 -11.40
N ARG A 167 -9.06 6.46 -11.06
CA ARG A 167 -8.68 7.51 -12.02
C ARG A 167 -7.73 6.99 -13.09
N ASP A 168 -6.87 6.05 -12.71
CA ASP A 168 -5.76 5.59 -13.55
C ASP A 168 -6.03 4.21 -14.16
N ILE A 169 -7.32 3.81 -14.26
CA ILE A 169 -7.74 2.60 -14.98
C ILE A 169 -7.21 2.59 -16.42
N ASP A 170 -7.17 3.75 -17.08
CA ASP A 170 -6.64 3.89 -18.43
C ASP A 170 -5.16 3.48 -18.53
N VAL A 171 -4.33 3.88 -17.55
CA VAL A 171 -2.91 3.52 -17.51
C VAL A 171 -2.72 2.08 -17.05
N LEU A 172 -3.51 1.62 -16.08
CA LEU A 172 -3.47 0.23 -15.60
C LEU A 172 -3.83 -0.75 -16.71
N THR A 173 -4.79 -0.40 -17.58
CA THR A 173 -5.18 -1.22 -18.74
C THR A 173 -4.04 -1.30 -19.74
N LYS A 174 -3.43 -0.16 -20.11
CA LYS A 174 -2.26 -0.13 -21.00
C LYS A 174 -1.09 -0.96 -20.46
N LEU A 175 -0.85 -0.89 -19.15
CA LEU A 175 0.17 -1.70 -18.50
C LEU A 175 -0.18 -3.20 -18.56
N ALA A 176 -1.45 -3.55 -18.39
CA ALA A 176 -1.95 -4.93 -18.41
C ALA A 176 -1.84 -5.60 -19.80
N GLU A 177 -1.84 -4.83 -20.89
CA GLU A 177 -1.61 -5.36 -22.25
C GLU A 177 -0.25 -6.07 -22.36
N ARG A 178 0.78 -5.54 -21.68
CA ARG A 178 2.18 -5.95 -21.84
C ARG A 178 2.76 -6.66 -20.62
N SER A 179 2.10 -6.53 -19.47
CA SER A 179 2.60 -6.96 -18.16
C SER A 179 1.47 -7.50 -17.29
N ALA A 180 1.78 -8.30 -16.28
CA ALA A 180 0.78 -8.69 -15.28
C ALA A 180 0.54 -7.53 -14.31
N VAL A 181 -0.72 -7.21 -14.03
CA VAL A 181 -1.10 -6.13 -13.09
C VAL A 181 -2.01 -6.70 -12.02
N THR A 182 -1.72 -6.40 -10.75
CA THR A 182 -2.58 -6.77 -9.61
C THR A 182 -2.85 -5.55 -8.73
N VAL A 183 -4.13 -5.24 -8.48
CA VAL A 183 -4.52 -4.18 -7.54
C VAL A 183 -5.07 -4.77 -6.24
N ASN A 184 -4.39 -4.49 -5.14
CA ASN A 184 -4.77 -4.89 -3.80
C ASN A 184 -5.46 -3.72 -3.09
N VAL A 185 -6.78 -3.80 -2.98
CA VAL A 185 -7.57 -2.83 -2.21
C VAL A 185 -7.49 -3.20 -0.74
N SER A 186 -6.84 -2.35 0.05
CA SER A 186 -6.65 -2.54 1.49
C SER A 186 -7.91 -2.15 2.25
N LEU A 187 -8.53 -3.15 2.89
CA LEU A 187 -9.75 -2.99 3.68
C LEU A 187 -9.72 -3.96 4.87
N ILE A 188 -9.67 -3.42 6.08
CA ILE A 188 -9.50 -4.22 7.30
C ILE A 188 -10.81 -4.75 7.89
N ALA A 189 -11.94 -4.10 7.60
CA ALA A 189 -13.25 -4.47 8.11
C ALA A 189 -14.35 -3.78 7.27
N THR A 190 -15.54 -4.35 7.26
CA THR A 190 -16.76 -3.71 6.74
C THR A 190 -17.41 -2.80 7.77
N ASP A 191 -17.11 -3.02 9.06
CA ASP A 191 -17.58 -2.22 10.19
C ASP A 191 -16.94 -0.82 10.16
N VAL A 192 -17.79 0.21 10.00
CA VAL A 192 -17.38 1.61 9.89
C VAL A 192 -16.75 2.12 11.18
N ASP A 193 -17.28 1.75 12.35
CA ASP A 193 -16.79 2.22 13.63
C ASP A 193 -15.40 1.66 13.92
N LEU A 194 -15.20 0.37 13.61
CA LEU A 194 -13.88 -0.24 13.71
C LEU A 194 -12.86 0.44 12.77
N VAL A 195 -13.25 0.72 11.53
CA VAL A 195 -12.39 1.43 10.57
C VAL A 195 -12.07 2.84 11.06
N ARG A 196 -13.02 3.58 11.62
CA ARG A 196 -12.76 4.93 12.16
C ARG A 196 -11.77 4.93 13.32
N ARG A 197 -11.82 3.93 14.19
CA ARG A 197 -10.90 3.78 15.32
C ARG A 197 -9.46 3.47 14.90
N LEU A 198 -9.29 2.71 13.81
CA LEU A 198 -7.96 2.24 13.39
C LEU A 198 -7.36 2.99 12.18
N GLU A 199 -8.21 3.52 11.31
CA GLU A 199 -7.88 4.19 10.06
C GLU A 199 -8.66 5.52 9.90
N PRO A 200 -8.49 6.49 10.82
CA PRO A 200 -9.43 7.61 11.00
C PRO A 200 -9.67 8.48 9.76
N ARG A 201 -8.67 8.58 8.87
CA ARG A 201 -8.70 9.44 7.67
C ARG A 201 -8.82 8.68 6.34
N THR A 202 -9.01 7.37 6.37
CA THR A 202 -9.17 6.59 5.14
C THR A 202 -10.61 6.70 4.60
N PRO A 203 -10.81 6.42 3.29
CA PRO A 203 -12.14 6.26 2.72
C PRO A 203 -12.94 5.14 3.42
N MET A 204 -14.26 5.30 3.52
CA MET A 204 -15.12 4.29 4.17
C MET A 204 -15.15 2.96 3.39
N PRO A 205 -15.48 1.83 4.04
CA PRO A 205 -15.52 0.51 3.40
C PRO A 205 -16.29 0.46 2.08
N ALA A 206 -17.51 1.01 2.06
CA ALA A 206 -18.36 1.03 0.86
C ALA A 206 -17.68 1.73 -0.33
N VAL A 207 -16.93 2.81 -0.08
CA VAL A 207 -16.21 3.55 -1.13
C VAL A 207 -15.05 2.73 -1.70
N ARG A 208 -14.35 1.97 -0.86
CA ARG A 208 -13.26 1.09 -1.30
C ARG A 208 -13.79 -0.12 -2.08
N LEU A 209 -14.90 -0.71 -1.63
CA LEU A 209 -15.57 -1.80 -2.34
C LEU A 209 -16.11 -1.34 -3.70
N LYS A 210 -16.69 -0.13 -3.79
CA LYS A 210 -17.09 0.44 -5.08
C LYS A 210 -15.90 0.68 -6.01
N ALA A 211 -14.75 1.09 -5.48
CA ALA A 211 -13.53 1.22 -6.26
C ALA A 211 -13.03 -0.14 -6.78
N LEU A 212 -13.10 -1.18 -5.95
CA LEU A 212 -12.79 -2.55 -6.34
C LEU A 212 -13.70 -3.04 -7.47
N GLU A 213 -15.01 -2.85 -7.34
CA GLU A 213 -15.99 -3.21 -8.38
C GLU A 213 -15.66 -2.53 -9.72
N ARG A 214 -15.29 -1.24 -9.69
CA ARG A 214 -14.90 -0.49 -10.91
C ARG A 214 -13.61 -1.03 -11.53
N LEU A 215 -12.62 -1.41 -10.72
CA LEU A 215 -11.38 -2.01 -11.21
C LEU A 215 -11.65 -3.37 -11.88
N VAL A 216 -12.42 -4.23 -11.22
CA VAL A 216 -12.79 -5.54 -11.76
C VAL A 216 -13.63 -5.42 -13.03
N THR A 217 -14.59 -4.49 -13.06
CA THR A 217 -15.43 -4.23 -14.24
C THR A 217 -14.60 -3.75 -15.43
N ALA A 218 -13.54 -2.97 -15.19
CA ALA A 218 -12.59 -2.55 -16.22
C ALA A 218 -11.59 -3.65 -16.62
N GLY A 219 -11.76 -4.86 -16.09
CA GLY A 219 -10.93 -6.01 -16.39
C GLY A 219 -9.56 -6.04 -15.70
N ILE A 220 -9.36 -5.23 -14.67
CA ILE A 220 -8.13 -5.28 -13.87
C ILE A 220 -8.24 -6.41 -12.86
N TYR A 221 -7.21 -7.26 -12.78
CA TYR A 221 -7.11 -8.29 -11.75
C TYR A 221 -6.96 -7.64 -10.37
N ALA A 222 -8.06 -7.55 -9.63
CA ALA A 222 -8.15 -6.82 -8.37
C ALA A 222 -8.84 -7.63 -7.27
N GLY A 223 -8.43 -7.38 -6.02
CA GLY A 223 -8.95 -8.08 -4.86
C GLY A 223 -8.72 -7.30 -3.57
N VAL A 224 -9.06 -7.94 -2.44
CA VAL A 224 -8.96 -7.33 -1.12
C VAL A 224 -7.75 -7.85 -0.35
N ILE A 225 -7.03 -6.93 0.31
CA ILE A 225 -6.06 -7.28 1.33
C ILE A 225 -6.56 -6.81 2.71
N MET A 226 -6.98 -7.76 3.53
CA MET A 226 -7.36 -7.56 4.92
C MET A 226 -6.11 -7.63 5.80
N ALA A 227 -5.34 -6.54 5.80
CA ALA A 227 -4.09 -6.43 6.55
C ALA A 227 -4.04 -5.08 7.29
N PRO A 228 -4.13 -5.08 8.64
CA PRO A 228 -4.12 -6.23 9.53
C PRO A 228 -5.49 -6.85 9.83
N VAL A 229 -5.48 -8.15 10.13
CA VAL A 229 -6.45 -8.79 11.04
C VAL A 229 -5.95 -8.62 12.47
N VAL A 230 -6.74 -7.92 13.27
CA VAL A 230 -6.43 -7.48 14.64
C VAL A 230 -6.94 -8.51 15.66
N PRO A 231 -6.06 -9.22 16.40
CA PRO A 231 -6.46 -10.31 17.31
C PRO A 231 -7.42 -9.86 18.42
N GLY A 232 -8.53 -10.58 18.59
CA GLY A 232 -9.59 -10.24 19.55
C GLY A 232 -10.49 -9.07 19.14
N VAL A 233 -10.26 -8.44 17.98
CA VAL A 233 -11.00 -7.26 17.52
C VAL A 233 -11.70 -7.49 16.18
N SER A 234 -11.02 -8.16 15.23
CA SER A 234 -11.52 -8.39 13.86
C SER A 234 -11.27 -9.81 13.36
N ASP A 235 -10.85 -10.72 14.24
CA ASP A 235 -10.49 -12.10 13.90
C ASP A 235 -11.61 -13.12 14.18
N ASP A 236 -12.78 -12.69 14.62
CA ASP A 236 -13.94 -13.57 14.80
C ASP A 236 -14.55 -14.02 13.46
N VAL A 237 -15.22 -15.19 13.48
CA VAL A 237 -15.77 -15.81 12.28
C VAL A 237 -16.84 -14.93 11.61
N PRO A 238 -17.82 -14.34 12.32
CA PRO A 238 -18.79 -13.43 11.72
C PRO A 238 -18.15 -12.27 10.94
N ARG A 239 -17.21 -11.52 11.55
CA ARG A 239 -16.55 -10.38 10.88
C ARG A 239 -15.72 -10.80 9.68
N LEU A 240 -14.96 -11.89 9.79
CA LEU A 240 -14.18 -12.42 8.67
C LEU A 240 -15.09 -12.89 7.52
N THR A 241 -16.23 -13.51 7.85
CA THR A 241 -17.22 -13.95 6.86
C THR A 241 -17.84 -12.75 6.15
N ALA A 242 -18.23 -11.71 6.90
CA ALA A 242 -18.76 -10.48 6.32
C ALA A 242 -17.75 -9.80 5.38
N MET A 243 -16.47 -9.78 5.73
CA MET A 243 -15.40 -9.25 4.87
C MET A 243 -15.24 -10.03 3.56
N VAL A 244 -15.21 -11.37 3.64
CA VAL A 244 -15.08 -12.23 2.45
C VAL A 244 -16.31 -12.10 1.57
N GLN A 245 -17.51 -12.09 2.16
CA GLN A 245 -18.77 -11.89 1.42
C GLN A 245 -18.79 -10.53 0.71
N ALA A 246 -18.48 -9.44 1.42
CA ALA A 246 -18.47 -8.10 0.81
C ALA A 246 -17.43 -7.96 -0.31
N ALA A 247 -16.26 -8.61 -0.18
CA ALA A 247 -15.28 -8.66 -1.26
C ALA A 247 -15.81 -9.43 -2.47
N LYS A 248 -16.44 -10.59 -2.24
CA LYS A 248 -17.08 -11.39 -3.30
C LYS A 248 -18.17 -10.60 -4.03
N ASP A 249 -19.04 -9.91 -3.30
CA ASP A 249 -20.13 -9.12 -3.87
C ASP A 249 -19.61 -7.96 -4.73
N ALA A 250 -18.44 -7.40 -4.38
CA ALA A 250 -17.75 -6.40 -5.19
C ALA A 250 -16.95 -7.00 -6.38
N GLY A 251 -17.04 -8.31 -6.61
CA GLY A 251 -16.39 -9.00 -7.74
C GLY A 251 -14.91 -9.34 -7.52
N ALA A 252 -14.40 -9.25 -6.28
CA ALA A 252 -12.99 -9.51 -5.98
C ALA A 252 -12.50 -10.84 -6.57
N ARG A 253 -11.36 -10.81 -7.28
CA ARG A 253 -10.70 -12.02 -7.79
C ARG A 253 -10.01 -12.82 -6.70
N PHE A 254 -9.63 -12.15 -5.62
CA PHE A 254 -8.99 -12.75 -4.46
C PHE A 254 -9.28 -11.94 -3.18
N ILE A 255 -9.11 -12.61 -2.05
CA ILE A 255 -8.98 -11.96 -0.74
C ILE A 255 -7.89 -12.64 0.07
N HIS A 256 -6.96 -11.84 0.60
CA HIS A 256 -5.94 -12.26 1.54
C HIS A 256 -6.18 -11.62 2.90
N ALA A 257 -5.78 -12.31 3.96
CA ALA A 257 -5.79 -11.75 5.30
C ALA A 257 -4.44 -11.99 5.97
N HIS A 258 -3.88 -10.93 6.54
CA HIS A 258 -2.59 -11.01 7.25
C HIS A 258 -2.75 -10.54 8.69
N PRO A 259 -2.16 -11.27 9.65
CA PRO A 259 -2.25 -10.88 11.04
C PRO A 259 -1.54 -9.54 11.28
N LEU A 260 -1.99 -8.84 12.31
CA LEU A 260 -1.33 -7.65 12.83
C LEU A 260 0.16 -7.89 13.09
N ARG A 261 0.97 -6.92 12.65
CA ARG A 261 2.38 -6.82 13.01
C ARG A 261 2.59 -5.50 13.75
N LEU A 262 3.13 -5.57 14.95
CA LEU A 262 3.45 -4.44 15.81
C LEU A 262 4.95 -4.38 16.09
N TYR A 263 5.72 -4.01 15.07
CA TYR A 263 7.14 -3.68 15.25
C TYR A 263 7.33 -2.54 16.27
N ALA A 264 8.53 -2.43 16.83
CA ALA A 264 8.80 -1.54 17.97
C ALA A 264 8.33 -0.08 17.74
N ASN A 265 8.54 0.45 16.53
CA ASN A 265 8.19 1.81 16.16
C ASN A 265 6.67 2.08 16.11
N VAL A 266 5.86 1.07 15.78
CA VAL A 266 4.40 1.21 15.67
C VAL A 266 3.68 0.78 16.94
N ARG A 267 4.30 -0.09 17.75
CA ARG A 267 3.74 -0.55 19.02
C ARG A 267 3.39 0.60 19.96
N ARG A 268 4.27 1.61 20.06
CA ARG A 268 4.06 2.82 20.88
C ARG A 268 2.80 3.60 20.46
N ARG A 269 2.46 3.59 19.16
CA ARG A 269 1.26 4.25 18.64
C ARG A 269 0.00 3.41 18.79
N PHE A 270 0.12 2.09 18.64
CA PHE A 270 -1.03 1.20 18.58
C PHE A 270 -1.54 0.73 19.95
N LEU A 271 -0.65 0.43 20.91
CA LEU A 271 -1.09 -0.05 22.24
C LEU A 271 -1.98 0.95 22.99
N PRO A 272 -1.74 2.28 22.94
CA PRO A 272 -2.68 3.25 23.51
C PRO A 272 -4.08 3.16 22.90
N VAL A 273 -4.20 2.91 21.59
CA VAL A 273 -5.49 2.72 20.92
C VAL A 273 -6.19 1.45 21.42
N VAL A 274 -5.43 0.39 21.70
CA VAL A 274 -5.97 -0.83 22.33
C VAL A 274 -6.46 -0.53 23.74
N ALA A 275 -5.69 0.19 24.55
CA ALA A 275 -6.09 0.55 25.92
C ALA A 275 -7.34 1.42 25.95
N GLU A 276 -7.48 2.35 25.00
CA GLU A 276 -8.62 3.26 24.91
C GLU A 276 -9.90 2.55 24.46
N HIS A 277 -9.83 1.67 23.45
CA HIS A 277 -11.02 1.10 22.83
C HIS A 277 -11.32 -0.34 23.23
N TRP A 278 -10.31 -1.10 23.64
CA TRP A 278 -10.41 -2.51 24.02
C TRP A 278 -9.54 -2.82 25.26
N PRO A 279 -9.79 -2.17 26.41
CA PRO A 279 -8.93 -2.27 27.60
C PRO A 279 -8.74 -3.73 28.08
N ALA A 280 -9.78 -4.56 27.95
CA ALA A 280 -9.71 -5.98 28.31
C ALA A 280 -8.69 -6.79 27.48
N LEU A 281 -8.28 -6.29 26.32
CA LEU A 281 -7.28 -6.95 25.46
C LEU A 281 -5.84 -6.55 25.79
N VAL A 282 -5.60 -5.51 26.58
CA VAL A 282 -4.25 -4.99 26.86
C VAL A 282 -3.29 -6.08 27.33
N PRO A 283 -3.61 -6.91 28.35
CA PRO A 283 -2.69 -7.96 28.82
C PRO A 283 -2.33 -8.97 27.73
N ARG A 284 -3.28 -9.27 26.83
CA ARG A 284 -3.05 -10.17 25.70
C ARG A 284 -2.09 -9.54 24.69
N TYR A 285 -2.20 -8.25 24.41
CA TYR A 285 -1.34 -7.55 23.46
C TYR A 285 0.08 -7.37 23.99
N GLU A 286 0.24 -7.01 25.27
CA GLU A 286 1.55 -6.90 25.92
C GLU A 286 2.31 -8.23 25.89
N LYS A 287 1.60 -9.35 26.12
CA LYS A 287 2.18 -10.70 26.04
C LYS A 287 2.49 -11.12 24.59
N ALA A 288 1.56 -10.86 23.65
CA ALA A 288 1.70 -11.33 22.27
C ALA A 288 2.70 -10.52 21.43
N PHE A 289 2.93 -9.26 21.77
CA PHE A 289 3.83 -8.34 21.07
C PHE A 289 4.92 -7.79 21.99
N ASP A 290 5.40 -8.63 22.91
CA ASP A 290 6.54 -8.29 23.77
C ASP A 290 7.79 -8.01 22.91
N ALA A 291 8.80 -7.35 23.51
CA ALA A 291 9.99 -6.95 22.77
C ALA A 291 10.81 -8.14 22.23
N ARG A 292 10.60 -9.36 22.75
CA ARG A 292 11.32 -10.57 22.34
C ARG A 292 10.68 -11.23 21.12
N GLY A 293 9.37 -11.05 20.93
CA GLY A 293 8.60 -11.62 19.81
C GLY A 293 8.76 -10.92 18.46
N GLY A 294 9.64 -9.91 18.35
CA GLY A 294 9.91 -9.22 17.07
C GLY A 294 8.71 -8.48 16.47
N GLY A 295 7.64 -8.27 17.24
CA GLY A 295 6.43 -7.58 16.79
C GLY A 295 5.51 -8.40 15.87
N ILE A 296 5.63 -9.74 15.87
CA ILE A 296 4.73 -10.61 15.09
C ILE A 296 3.91 -11.51 16.00
N VAL A 297 2.71 -11.89 15.53
CA VAL A 297 1.89 -12.91 16.19
C VAL A 297 2.59 -14.28 16.20
N THR A 298 2.14 -15.18 17.08
CA THR A 298 2.66 -16.55 17.13
C THR A 298 2.37 -17.31 15.83
N PRO A 299 3.25 -18.26 15.42
CA PRO A 299 2.98 -19.13 14.27
C PRO A 299 1.66 -19.89 14.37
N ALA A 300 1.28 -20.31 15.59
CA ALA A 300 0.01 -20.98 15.85
C ALA A 300 -1.20 -20.09 15.53
N TYR A 301 -1.16 -18.80 15.90
CA TYR A 301 -2.21 -17.85 15.56
C TYR A 301 -2.29 -17.63 14.04
N ALA A 302 -1.13 -17.39 13.39
CA ALA A 302 -1.08 -17.20 11.94
C ALA A 302 -1.67 -18.41 11.19
N ALA A 303 -1.29 -19.63 11.58
CA ALA A 303 -1.82 -20.86 11.00
C ALA A 303 -3.34 -21.01 11.25
N ALA A 304 -3.83 -20.65 12.44
CA ALA A 304 -5.26 -20.69 12.76
C ALA A 304 -6.07 -19.70 11.91
N LEU A 305 -5.57 -18.48 11.73
CA LEU A 305 -6.17 -17.47 10.87
C LEU A 305 -6.23 -17.95 9.41
N SER A 306 -5.12 -18.48 8.87
CA SER A 306 -5.07 -19.02 7.51
C SER A 306 -6.08 -20.16 7.32
N ARG A 307 -6.19 -21.09 8.27
CA ARG A 307 -7.21 -22.16 8.22
C ARG A 307 -8.62 -21.61 8.23
N ARG A 308 -8.91 -20.61 9.07
CA ARG A 308 -10.23 -19.98 9.17
C ARG A 308 -10.61 -19.28 7.86
N MET A 309 -9.72 -18.45 7.32
CA MET A 309 -9.91 -17.80 6.02
C MET A 309 -10.07 -18.81 4.88
N GLY A 310 -9.31 -19.91 4.90
CA GLY A 310 -9.47 -20.99 3.94
C GLY A 310 -10.86 -21.64 3.98
N LYS A 311 -11.39 -21.90 5.18
CA LYS A 311 -12.75 -22.44 5.34
C LYS A 311 -13.82 -21.46 4.84
N ILE A 312 -13.73 -20.19 5.22
CA ILE A 312 -14.70 -19.15 4.82
C ILE A 312 -14.69 -18.96 3.30
N ARG A 313 -13.52 -18.83 2.67
CA ARG A 313 -13.41 -18.69 1.20
C ARG A 313 -14.02 -19.87 0.46
N ARG A 314 -13.76 -21.11 0.91
CA ARG A 314 -14.39 -22.30 0.33
C ARG A 314 -15.90 -22.32 0.49
N ALA A 315 -16.41 -21.99 1.68
CA ALA A 315 -17.85 -21.94 1.93
C ALA A 315 -18.55 -20.89 1.05
N LEU A 316 -17.86 -19.80 0.73
CA LEU A 316 -18.37 -18.72 -0.12
C LEU A 316 -18.00 -18.89 -1.61
N GLY A 317 -17.33 -19.97 -2.01
CA GLY A 317 -16.94 -20.20 -3.41
C GLY A 317 -15.93 -19.18 -3.97
N MET A 318 -15.10 -18.57 -3.12
CA MET A 318 -13.98 -17.74 -3.56
C MET A 318 -12.72 -18.58 -3.80
N SER A 319 -11.85 -18.08 -4.67
CA SER A 319 -10.52 -18.67 -4.91
C SER A 319 -9.75 -18.86 -3.59
N ASP A 320 -8.79 -19.79 -3.59
CA ASP A 320 -7.95 -20.05 -2.42
C ASP A 320 -6.99 -18.89 -2.10
N GLY A 321 -7.12 -17.78 -2.83
CA GLY A 321 -6.31 -16.58 -2.75
C GLY A 321 -4.84 -16.88 -2.94
N ARG A 322 -4.48 -17.82 -3.81
CA ARG A 322 -3.19 -17.76 -4.49
C ARG A 322 -3.33 -16.80 -5.64
N THR A 323 -2.34 -15.93 -5.78
CA THR A 323 -2.22 -15.11 -6.98
C THR A 323 -1.86 -16.06 -8.15
N PRO A 324 -2.66 -16.12 -9.24
CA PRO A 324 -2.37 -16.95 -10.43
C PRO A 324 -1.01 -16.62 -11.02
N ALA A 325 -0.45 -17.43 -11.93
CA ALA A 325 0.81 -17.05 -12.58
C ALA A 325 0.67 -15.73 -13.35
N SER A 326 1.76 -14.99 -13.55
CA SER A 326 1.74 -13.69 -14.26
C SER A 326 1.06 -13.78 -15.64
N GLY A 327 1.27 -14.87 -16.37
CA GLY A 327 0.62 -15.14 -17.66
C GLY A 327 -0.91 -15.26 -17.57
N GLN A 328 -1.45 -15.87 -16.52
CA GLN A 328 -2.90 -16.03 -16.31
C GLN A 328 -3.57 -14.70 -15.96
N ARG A 329 -2.89 -13.83 -15.19
CA ARG A 329 -3.41 -12.50 -14.84
C ARG A 329 -3.48 -11.53 -16.01
N ARG A 330 -2.72 -11.77 -17.10
CA ARG A 330 -2.86 -11.01 -18.35
C ARG A 330 -4.18 -11.29 -19.06
N THR A 331 -4.73 -12.50 -18.91
CA THR A 331 -5.90 -12.96 -19.69
C THR A 331 -7.19 -13.02 -18.87
N GLU A 332 -7.15 -13.42 -17.59
CA GLU A 332 -8.32 -13.58 -16.72
C GLU A 332 -9.09 -12.27 -16.38
N GLY A 333 -8.49 -11.13 -16.70
CA GLY A 333 -9.10 -9.82 -16.48
C GLY A 333 -10.09 -9.39 -17.55
N TRP A 334 -9.90 -9.80 -18.80
CA TRP A 334 -10.62 -9.21 -19.93
C TRP A 334 -12.02 -9.82 -20.12
N PRO A 335 -13.03 -9.08 -20.59
CA PRO A 335 -14.28 -9.67 -21.06
C PRO A 335 -14.01 -10.76 -22.11
N GLU A 336 -14.79 -11.85 -22.14
CA GLU A 336 -14.56 -13.00 -23.05
C GLU A 336 -14.37 -12.59 -24.52
N VAL A 337 -15.08 -11.54 -24.95
CA VAL A 337 -14.95 -10.96 -26.31
C VAL A 337 -13.52 -10.49 -26.61
N VAL A 338 -12.86 -9.86 -25.65
CA VAL A 338 -11.49 -9.35 -25.82
C VAL A 338 -10.45 -10.47 -25.62
N GLN A 339 -10.76 -11.48 -24.81
CA GLN A 339 -9.92 -12.69 -24.72
C GLN A 339 -9.89 -13.46 -26.04
N GLN A 340 -11.01 -13.51 -26.78
CA GLN A 340 -11.11 -14.18 -28.09
C GLN A 340 -10.35 -13.42 -29.20
N GLU A 341 -10.38 -12.09 -29.21
CA GLU A 341 -9.64 -11.28 -30.18
C GLU A 341 -8.11 -11.42 -30.05
N LEU A 342 -7.59 -11.62 -28.83
CA LEU A 342 -6.16 -11.83 -28.58
C LEU A 342 -5.66 -13.24 -28.91
N GLN A 343 -6.54 -14.23 -29.07
CA GLN A 343 -6.17 -15.60 -29.45
C GLN A 343 -6.10 -15.80 -30.97
N LEU A 344 -6.60 -14.83 -31.75
CA LEU A 344 -6.66 -14.88 -33.22
C LEU A 344 -5.59 -14.00 -33.89
N GLY A 345 -4.68 -13.39 -33.13
CA GLY A 345 -3.64 -12.48 -33.59
C GLY A 345 -2.22 -13.04 -33.50
#